data_AF-A0A836L4T4-F1
#
_entry.id   AF-A0A836L4T4-F1
#
_cell.length_a   1.000
_cell.length_b   1.000
_cell.length_c   1.000
_cell.angle_alpha   90.00
_cell.angle_beta   90.00
_cell.angle_gamma   90.00
#
_symmetry.space_group_name_H-M   'P 1'
#
loop_
_entity.id
_entity.type
_entity.pdbx_description
1 polymer ?
#
loop_
_entity_poly.entity_id
_entity_poly.type
_entity_poly.pdbx_seq_one_letter_code
_entity_poly.pdbx_strand_id
1 'polypeptide(L)'
;MGTIRRVISALCMEFGVTLHSVFVGLTVGLTTDGELKPLIVALVFHQLFEGMAMGSRLAEAEFKGNLEIILALVFSFSAPVGMAAAAIAVSVSPSTMSGSGFTTLVAVLDTFCGGILLYLAFTLLLGDFVADVKHYCAEGQKYRTVKKIILFAAVWAGMGLMALVGNWL
;
A
#
# COMPACT_ATOMS: atom_id res chain seq x y z
N MET A 1 4.13 -0.35 26.53
CA MET A 1 5.02 -0.70 25.38
C MET A 1 4.29 -0.86 24.05
N GLY A 2 2.96 -1.04 23.99
CA GLY A 2 2.23 -1.27 22.73
C GLY A 2 2.07 -0.04 21.81
N THR A 3 1.82 1.16 22.36
CA THR A 3 1.49 2.35 21.56
C THR A 3 2.66 2.84 20.70
N ILE A 4 3.88 2.87 21.24
CA ILE A 4 5.07 3.32 20.49
C ILE A 4 5.34 2.40 19.29
N ARG A 5 5.20 1.08 19.47
CA ARG A 5 5.39 0.13 18.37
C ARG A 5 4.36 0.32 17.26
N ARG A 6 3.09 0.58 17.61
CA ARG A 6 2.03 0.86 16.62
C ARG A 6 2.29 2.14 15.85
N VAL A 7 2.69 3.21 16.56
CA VAL A 7 3.06 4.49 15.94
C VAL A 7 4.24 4.31 14.98
N ILE A 8 5.32 3.64 15.40
CA ILE A 8 6.47 3.38 14.53
C ILE A 8 6.05 2.55 13.31
N SER A 9 5.26 1.50 13.52
CA SER A 9 4.78 0.65 12.42
C SER A 9 3.92 1.44 11.43
N ALA A 10 3.03 2.30 11.91
CA ALA A 10 2.19 3.15 11.07
C ALA A 10 3.01 4.18 10.30
N LEU A 11 4.02 4.80 10.92
CA LEU A 11 4.92 5.73 10.24
C LEU A 11 5.80 5.05 9.19
N CYS A 12 6.31 3.85 9.47
CA CYS A 12 7.05 3.05 8.48
C CYS A 12 6.16 2.64 7.30
N MET A 13 4.91 2.26 7.58
CA MET A 13 3.93 1.94 6.54
C MET A 13 3.59 3.14 5.68
N GLU A 14 3.26 4.26 6.33
CA GLU A 14 2.98 5.53 5.68
C GLU A 14 4.13 5.94 4.75
N PHE A 15 5.36 5.91 5.25
CA PHE A 15 6.53 6.26 4.45
C PHE A 15 6.70 5.33 3.24
N GLY A 16 6.62 4.01 3.44
CA GLY A 16 6.80 3.03 2.37
C GLY A 16 5.73 3.12 1.29
N VAL A 17 4.46 3.18 1.68
CA VAL A 17 3.32 3.24 0.76
C VAL A 17 3.26 4.59 0.04
N THR A 18 3.49 5.71 0.74
CA THR A 18 3.48 7.05 0.13
C THR A 18 4.59 7.19 -0.90
N LEU A 19 5.82 6.73 -0.62
CA LEU A 19 6.90 6.77 -1.60
C LEU A 19 6.62 5.86 -2.80
N HIS A 20 6.18 4.62 -2.57
CA HIS A 20 5.79 3.70 -3.65
C HIS A 20 4.70 4.33 -4.54
N SER A 21 3.68 4.93 -3.93
CA SER A 21 2.57 5.57 -4.65
C SER A 21 3.01 6.74 -5.54
N VAL A 22 4.07 7.48 -5.18
CA VAL A 22 4.66 8.50 -6.07
C VAL A 22 5.24 7.85 -7.34
N PHE A 23 5.96 6.73 -7.22
CA PHE A 23 6.53 6.02 -8.37
C PHE A 23 5.47 5.35 -9.24
N VAL A 24 4.42 4.81 -8.62
CA VAL A 24 3.21 4.35 -9.31
C VAL A 24 2.61 5.50 -10.13
N GLY A 25 2.44 6.68 -9.53
CA GLY A 25 1.96 7.88 -10.22
C GLY A 25 2.83 8.31 -11.39
N LEU A 26 4.16 8.28 -11.22
CA LEU A 26 5.11 8.54 -12.30
C LEU A 26 4.92 7.57 -13.46
N THR A 27 4.76 6.28 -13.17
CA THR A 27 4.55 5.25 -14.19
C THR A 27 3.26 5.49 -15.00
N VAL A 28 2.17 5.84 -14.32
CA VAL A 28 0.90 6.20 -14.98
C VAL A 28 1.08 7.42 -15.89
N GLY A 29 1.77 8.46 -15.43
CA GLY A 29 2.02 9.67 -16.23
C GLY A 29 2.96 9.47 -17.43
N LEU A 30 3.71 8.36 -17.46
CA LEU A 30 4.57 7.96 -18.58
C LEU A 30 3.93 6.92 -19.51
N THR A 31 2.77 6.36 -19.13
CA THR A 31 2.09 5.30 -19.89
C THR A 31 1.35 5.87 -21.10
N THR A 32 1.36 5.13 -22.22
CA THR A 32 0.68 5.52 -23.46
C THR A 32 -0.81 5.15 -23.48
N ASP A 33 -1.58 5.81 -24.35
CA ASP A 33 -3.05 5.73 -24.38
C ASP A 33 -3.64 4.30 -24.48
N GLY A 34 -2.92 3.36 -25.11
CA GLY A 34 -3.37 1.98 -25.30
C GLY A 34 -3.41 1.14 -24.02
N GLU A 35 -2.49 1.41 -23.09
CA GLU A 35 -2.34 0.68 -21.83
C GLU A 35 -2.91 1.46 -20.64
N LEU A 36 -3.10 2.77 -20.80
CA LEU A 36 -3.55 3.66 -19.73
C LEU A 36 -4.93 3.27 -19.16
N LYS A 37 -5.90 2.90 -20.01
CA LYS A 37 -7.25 2.54 -19.56
C LYS A 37 -7.26 1.30 -18.65
N PRO A 38 -6.73 0.13 -19.07
CA PRO A 38 -6.69 -1.03 -18.18
C PRO A 38 -5.82 -0.76 -16.94
N LEU A 39 -4.71 -0.03 -17.08
CA LEU A 39 -3.84 0.35 -15.96
C LEU A 39 -4.61 1.16 -14.91
N ILE A 40 -5.33 2.22 -15.29
CA ILE A 40 -6.10 3.04 -14.34
C ILE A 40 -7.17 2.21 -13.63
N VAL A 41 -7.87 1.32 -14.34
CA VAL A 41 -8.88 0.45 -13.72
C VAL A 41 -8.23 -0.43 -12.66
N ALA A 42 -7.12 -1.08 -12.98
CA ALA A 42 -6.38 -1.90 -12.01
C ALA A 42 -5.87 -1.06 -10.83
N LEU A 43 -5.31 0.12 -11.12
CA LEU A 43 -4.76 1.03 -10.13
C LEU A 43 -5.78 1.52 -9.11
N VAL A 44 -7.01 1.82 -9.54
CA VAL A 44 -8.08 2.24 -8.60
C VAL A 44 -8.33 1.15 -7.55
N PHE A 45 -8.36 -0.11 -7.97
CA PHE A 45 -8.51 -1.22 -7.04
C PHE A 45 -7.27 -1.42 -6.18
N HIS A 46 -6.07 -1.38 -6.77
CA HIS A 46 -4.81 -1.49 -6.04
C HIS A 46 -4.69 -0.44 -4.93
N GLN A 47 -4.90 0.83 -5.29
CA GLN A 47 -4.81 1.96 -4.38
C GLN A 47 -5.90 1.90 -3.30
N LEU A 48 -7.07 1.35 -3.63
CA LEU A 48 -8.13 1.11 -2.64
C LEU A 48 -7.66 0.10 -1.59
N PHE A 49 -7.03 -1.01 -1.97
CA PHE A 49 -6.55 -2.01 -1.01
C PHE A 49 -5.39 -1.51 -0.17
N GLU A 50 -4.42 -0.83 -0.78
CA GLU A 50 -3.33 -0.19 -0.05
C GLU A 50 -3.86 0.88 0.93
N GLY A 51 -4.82 1.68 0.49
CA GLY A 51 -5.46 2.70 1.32
C GLY A 51 -6.27 2.13 2.49
N MET A 52 -6.98 1.02 2.28
CA MET A 52 -7.66 0.32 3.38
C MET A 52 -6.68 -0.27 4.40
N ALA A 53 -5.57 -0.86 3.91
CA ALA A 53 -4.53 -1.39 4.79
C ALA A 53 -3.88 -0.28 5.62
N MET A 54 -3.49 0.83 4.97
CA MET A 54 -2.95 2.04 5.60
C MET A 54 -3.92 2.61 6.64
N GLY A 55 -5.18 2.85 6.25
CA GLY A 55 -6.21 3.41 7.12
C GLY A 55 -6.40 2.60 8.40
N SER A 56 -6.38 1.26 8.30
CA SER A 56 -6.47 0.39 9.49
C SER A 56 -5.32 0.60 10.48
N ARG A 57 -4.09 0.80 9.97
CA ARG A 57 -2.90 1.01 10.80
C ARG A 57 -2.84 2.39 11.41
N LEU A 58 -3.23 3.39 10.64
CA LEU A 58 -3.33 4.77 11.09
C LEU A 58 -4.34 4.89 12.24
N ALA A 59 -5.51 4.23 12.12
CA ALA A 59 -6.52 4.20 13.16
C ALA A 59 -6.03 3.47 14.44
N GLU A 60 -5.29 2.37 14.31
CA GLU A 60 -4.75 1.62 15.47
C GLU A 60 -3.60 2.33 16.20
N ALA A 61 -2.89 3.24 15.52
CA ALA A 61 -1.76 3.97 16.09
C ALA A 61 -2.19 5.06 17.09
N GLU A 62 -3.48 5.43 17.12
CA GLU A 62 -4.08 6.41 18.03
C GLU A 62 -3.24 7.71 18.12
N PHE A 63 -2.95 8.31 16.96
CA PHE A 63 -2.21 9.56 16.90
C PHE A 63 -2.94 10.68 17.65
N LYS A 64 -2.17 11.60 18.26
CA LYS A 64 -2.75 12.80 18.88
C LYS A 64 -3.09 13.83 17.82
N GLY A 65 -4.32 14.37 17.88
CA GLY A 65 -4.78 15.44 16.99
C GLY A 65 -5.05 14.96 15.57
N ASN A 66 -4.79 15.83 14.59
CA ASN A 66 -5.19 15.60 13.19
C ASN A 66 -4.13 14.84 12.37
N LEU A 67 -3.14 14.22 13.03
CA LEU A 67 -2.01 13.55 12.36
C LEU A 67 -2.48 12.41 11.46
N GLU A 68 -3.46 11.64 11.90
CA GLU A 68 -4.08 10.56 11.10
C GLU A 68 -4.64 11.08 9.76
N ILE A 69 -5.38 12.18 9.82
CA ILE A 69 -5.99 12.81 8.64
C ILE A 69 -4.91 13.38 7.72
N ILE A 70 -3.87 14.01 8.29
CA ILE A 70 -2.76 14.56 7.50
C ILE A 70 -2.02 13.44 6.76
N LEU A 71 -1.72 12.32 7.43
CA LEU A 71 -1.05 11.18 6.79
C LEU A 71 -1.94 10.54 5.70
N ALA A 72 -3.25 10.37 5.97
CA ALA A 72 -4.18 9.89 4.97
C ALA A 72 -4.26 10.80 3.72
N LEU A 73 -4.17 12.13 3.91
CA LEU A 73 -4.10 13.08 2.80
C LEU A 73 -2.76 12.99 2.05
N VAL A 74 -1.64 12.86 2.75
CA VAL A 74 -0.31 12.68 2.14
C VAL A 74 -0.30 11.47 1.21
N PHE A 75 -0.80 10.32 1.68
CA PHE A 75 -1.00 9.15 0.83
C PHE A 75 -1.92 9.43 -0.36
N SER A 76 -3.08 10.08 -0.13
CA SER A 76 -4.06 10.35 -1.19
C SER A 76 -3.52 11.23 -2.32
N PHE A 77 -2.62 12.17 -2.01
CA PHE A 77 -2.02 13.08 -2.99
C PHE A 77 -0.74 12.53 -3.64
N SER A 78 -0.11 11.49 -3.07
CA SER A 78 1.17 10.96 -3.54
C SER A 78 1.16 10.52 -5.01
N ALA A 79 0.20 9.69 -5.42
CA ALA A 79 0.07 9.24 -6.81
C ALA A 79 -0.30 10.38 -7.78
N PRO A 80 -1.28 11.27 -7.49
CA PRO A 80 -1.53 12.47 -8.29
C PRO A 80 -0.31 13.37 -8.48
N VAL A 81 0.50 13.55 -7.43
CA VAL A 81 1.75 14.33 -7.52
C VAL A 81 2.75 13.66 -8.45
N GLY A 82 2.90 12.33 -8.37
CA GLY A 82 3.72 11.55 -9.31
C GLY A 82 3.25 11.70 -10.76
N MET A 83 1.94 11.56 -11.01
CA MET A 83 1.35 11.75 -12.34
C MET A 83 1.62 13.14 -12.90
N ALA A 84 1.40 14.19 -12.10
CA ALA A 84 1.66 15.57 -12.50
C ALA A 84 3.14 15.81 -12.80
N ALA A 85 4.05 15.28 -11.97
CA ALA A 85 5.49 15.40 -12.18
C ALA A 85 5.94 14.74 -13.49
N ALA A 86 5.45 13.53 -13.79
CA ALA A 86 5.73 12.85 -15.05
C ALA A 86 5.19 13.63 -16.26
N ALA A 87 3.94 14.11 -16.19
CA ALA A 87 3.34 14.89 -17.27
C ALA A 87 4.11 16.19 -17.56
N ILE A 88 4.52 16.91 -16.52
CA ILE A 88 5.36 18.12 -16.65
C ILE A 88 6.72 17.75 -17.27
N ALA A 89 7.38 16.71 -16.77
CA ALA A 89 8.70 16.31 -17.27
C ALA A 89 8.67 15.94 -18.77
N VAL A 90 7.64 15.19 -19.20
CA VAL A 90 7.45 14.83 -20.61
C VAL A 90 7.12 16.06 -21.46
N SER A 91 6.37 17.03 -20.92
CA SER A 91 6.05 18.27 -21.63
C SER A 91 7.28 19.16 -21.92
N VAL A 92 8.33 19.07 -21.08
CA VAL A 92 9.59 19.80 -21.27
C VAL A 92 10.51 19.07 -22.24
N SER A 93 10.70 17.77 -22.05
CA SER A 93 11.39 16.92 -23.02
C SER A 93 10.94 15.46 -22.86
N PRO A 94 10.56 14.79 -23.96
CA PRO A 94 10.12 13.39 -23.94
C PRO A 94 11.15 12.42 -23.37
N SER A 95 12.44 12.78 -23.35
CA SER A 95 13.52 11.93 -22.85
C SER A 95 13.97 12.26 -21.42
N THR A 96 13.29 13.18 -20.71
CA THR A 96 13.69 13.63 -19.36
C THR A 96 13.65 12.50 -18.33
N MET A 97 12.73 11.55 -18.50
CA MET A 97 12.49 10.44 -17.57
C MET A 97 12.92 9.08 -18.13
N SER A 98 13.77 9.06 -19.18
CA SER A 98 14.25 7.82 -19.83
C SER A 98 15.75 7.54 -19.64
N GLY A 99 16.45 8.38 -18.88
CA GLY A 99 17.89 8.23 -18.63
C GLY A 99 18.19 7.09 -17.64
N SER A 100 19.29 6.37 -17.87
CA SER A 100 19.71 5.24 -17.03
C SER A 100 19.87 5.61 -15.54
N GLY A 101 20.33 6.82 -15.24
CA GLY A 101 20.43 7.33 -13.87
C GLY A 101 19.06 7.47 -13.18
N PHE A 102 18.05 7.96 -13.89
CA PHE A 102 16.70 8.10 -13.36
C PHE A 102 16.04 6.73 -13.14
N THR A 103 16.13 5.83 -14.13
CA THR A 103 15.59 4.46 -13.99
C THR A 103 16.25 3.71 -12.84
N THR A 104 17.57 3.86 -12.66
CA THR A 104 18.29 3.22 -11.54
C THR A 104 17.83 3.79 -10.20
N LEU A 105 17.64 5.11 -10.09
CA LEU A 105 17.15 5.75 -8.88
C LEU A 105 15.75 5.25 -8.50
N VAL A 106 14.82 5.25 -9.46
CA VAL A 106 13.45 4.74 -9.27
C VAL A 106 13.50 3.28 -8.84
N ALA A 107 14.26 2.43 -9.53
CA ALA A 107 14.36 1.01 -9.20
C ALA A 107 14.89 0.76 -7.78
N VAL A 108 15.92 1.50 -7.34
CA VAL A 108 16.48 1.39 -5.99
C VAL A 108 15.49 1.83 -4.94
N LEU A 109 14.85 3.00 -5.12
CA LEU A 109 13.90 3.54 -4.16
C LEU A 109 12.63 2.70 -4.09
N ASP A 110 12.13 2.21 -5.21
CA ASP A 110 10.92 1.38 -5.27
C ASP A 110 11.17 -0.01 -4.67
N THR A 111 12.32 -0.64 -4.94
CA THR A 111 12.71 -1.91 -4.29
C THR A 111 12.86 -1.75 -2.78
N PHE A 112 13.40 -0.62 -2.32
CA PHE A 112 13.50 -0.31 -0.90
C PHE A 112 12.11 -0.19 -0.25
N CYS A 113 11.18 0.50 -0.90
CA CYS A 113 9.78 0.59 -0.44
C CYS A 113 9.12 -0.79 -0.44
N GLY A 114 9.28 -1.59 -1.50
CA GLY A 114 8.79 -2.96 -1.58
C GLY A 114 9.31 -3.85 -0.44
N GLY A 115 10.56 -3.69 -0.04
CA GLY A 115 11.13 -4.36 1.14
C GLY A 115 10.42 -4.00 2.45
N ILE A 116 10.10 -2.72 2.66
CA ILE A 116 9.35 -2.23 3.82
C ILE A 116 7.92 -2.81 3.81
N LEU A 117 7.24 -2.77 2.66
CA LEU A 117 5.89 -3.30 2.51
C LEU A 117 5.83 -4.81 2.74
N LEU A 118 6.83 -5.55 2.25
CA LEU A 118 6.96 -6.99 2.49
C LEU A 118 7.15 -7.30 3.98
N TYR A 119 8.01 -6.56 4.67
CA TYR A 119 8.20 -6.70 6.11
C TYR A 119 6.91 -6.42 6.89
N LEU A 120 6.16 -5.38 6.51
CA LEU A 120 4.88 -5.04 7.12
C LEU A 120 3.83 -6.12 6.84
N ALA A 121 3.75 -6.64 5.62
CA ALA A 121 2.87 -7.74 5.25
C ALA A 121 3.13 -8.99 6.12
N PHE A 122 4.39 -9.35 6.34
CA PHE A 122 4.74 -10.43 7.27
C PHE A 122 4.37 -10.11 8.72
N THR A 123 4.57 -8.87 9.17
CA THR A 123 4.19 -8.46 10.52
C THR A 123 2.67 -8.54 10.72
N LEU A 124 1.88 -8.12 9.74
CA LEU A 124 0.43 -8.24 9.73
C LEU A 124 -0.02 -9.71 9.74
N LEU A 125 0.61 -10.55 8.93
CA LEU A 125 0.22 -11.96 8.79
C LEU A 125 0.67 -12.83 9.97
N LEU A 126 1.88 -12.66 10.47
CA LEU A 126 2.47 -13.53 11.51
C LEU A 126 2.28 -12.96 12.92
N GLY A 127 2.13 -11.65 13.04
CA GLY A 127 1.85 -10.98 14.30
C GLY A 127 0.35 -10.84 14.53
N ASP A 128 -0.27 -9.94 13.76
CA ASP A 128 -1.61 -9.45 14.08
C ASP A 128 -2.69 -10.48 13.73
N PHE A 129 -2.63 -11.11 12.57
CA PHE A 129 -3.57 -12.18 12.21
C PHE A 129 -3.51 -13.36 13.19
N VAL A 130 -2.30 -13.74 13.66
CA VAL A 130 -2.16 -14.80 14.68
C VAL A 130 -2.75 -14.35 16.02
N ALA A 131 -2.58 -13.08 16.39
CA ALA A 131 -3.19 -12.51 17.59
C ALA A 131 -4.72 -12.48 17.47
N ASP A 132 -5.28 -12.11 16.32
CA ASP A 132 -6.71 -12.11 16.03
C ASP A 132 -7.30 -13.51 16.08
N VAL A 133 -6.62 -14.51 15.49
CA VAL A 133 -7.04 -15.91 15.58
C VAL A 133 -7.06 -16.36 17.04
N LYS A 134 -6.05 -16.02 17.85
CA LYS A 134 -6.06 -16.35 19.29
C LYS A 134 -7.19 -15.65 20.04
N HIS A 135 -7.47 -14.39 19.74
CA HIS A 135 -8.47 -13.60 20.44
C HIS A 135 -9.90 -14.03 20.07
N TYR A 136 -10.23 -14.03 18.78
CA TYR A 136 -11.58 -14.31 18.28
C TYR A 136 -11.93 -15.80 18.23
N CYS A 137 -10.92 -16.68 18.21
CA CYS A 137 -11.08 -18.14 18.19
C CYS A 137 -10.54 -18.81 19.47
N ALA A 138 -10.55 -18.10 20.61
CA ALA A 138 -10.21 -18.64 21.92
C ALA A 138 -11.13 -19.80 22.35
N GLU A 139 -10.67 -20.63 23.27
CA GLU A 139 -11.49 -21.68 23.88
C GLU A 139 -12.69 -21.07 24.63
N GLY A 140 -13.88 -21.68 24.47
CA GLY A 140 -15.13 -21.18 25.04
C GLY A 140 -15.91 -20.17 24.18
N GLN A 141 -15.35 -19.70 23.05
CA GLN A 141 -16.06 -18.79 22.14
C GLN A 141 -17.06 -19.53 21.25
N LYS A 142 -18.29 -19.00 21.14
CA LYS A 142 -19.31 -19.52 20.22
C LYS A 142 -18.84 -19.36 18.77
N TYR A 143 -19.15 -20.36 17.94
CA TYR A 143 -18.81 -20.41 16.50
C TYR A 143 -17.31 -20.32 16.17
N ARG A 144 -16.44 -20.77 17.07
CA ARG A 144 -14.97 -20.76 16.92
C ARG A 144 -14.48 -21.25 15.54
N THR A 145 -14.91 -22.45 15.14
CA THR A 145 -14.46 -23.07 13.87
C THR A 145 -14.89 -22.24 12.67
N VAL A 146 -16.11 -21.71 12.69
CA VAL A 146 -16.63 -20.85 11.61
C VAL A 146 -15.83 -19.55 11.53
N LYS A 147 -15.59 -18.87 12.67
CA LYS A 147 -14.75 -17.66 12.72
C LYS A 147 -13.35 -17.91 12.18
N LYS A 148 -12.74 -19.05 12.54
CA LYS A 148 -11.41 -19.44 12.05
C LYS A 148 -11.41 -19.62 10.53
N ILE A 149 -12.40 -20.32 9.97
CA ILE A 149 -12.53 -20.50 8.51
C ILE A 149 -12.69 -19.15 7.82
N ILE A 150 -13.54 -18.26 8.34
CA ILE A 150 -13.77 -16.92 7.78
C ILE A 150 -12.47 -16.11 7.77
N LEU A 151 -11.70 -16.10 8.86
CA LEU A 151 -10.43 -15.39 8.96
C LEU A 151 -9.42 -15.86 7.91
N PHE A 152 -9.21 -17.18 7.77
CA PHE A 152 -8.32 -17.72 6.75
C PHE A 152 -8.83 -17.46 5.33
N ALA A 153 -10.14 -17.62 5.09
CA ALA A 153 -10.75 -17.32 3.81
C ALA A 153 -10.56 -15.85 3.42
N ALA A 154 -10.67 -14.92 4.37
CA ALA A 154 -10.45 -13.49 4.13
C ALA A 154 -9.00 -13.18 3.73
N VAL A 155 -8.00 -13.80 4.39
CA VAL A 155 -6.59 -13.65 4.02
C VAL A 155 -6.33 -14.14 2.60
N TRP A 156 -6.81 -15.35 2.27
CA TRP A 156 -6.66 -15.90 0.92
C TRP A 156 -7.41 -15.09 -0.14
N ALA A 157 -8.60 -14.58 0.18
CA ALA A 157 -9.36 -13.73 -0.72
C ALA A 157 -8.64 -12.40 -0.98
N GLY A 158 -8.12 -11.75 0.06
CA GLY A 158 -7.35 -10.50 -0.08
C GLY A 158 -6.08 -10.70 -0.91
N MET A 159 -5.31 -11.75 -0.63
CA MET A 159 -4.12 -12.11 -1.41
C MET A 159 -4.47 -12.41 -2.87
N GLY A 160 -5.50 -13.23 -3.12
CA GLY A 160 -5.91 -13.60 -4.46
C GLY A 160 -6.43 -12.42 -5.26
N LEU A 161 -7.12 -11.48 -4.62
CA LEU A 161 -7.61 -10.27 -5.26
C LEU A 161 -6.46 -9.33 -5.64
N MET A 162 -5.50 -9.09 -4.74
CA MET A 162 -4.30 -8.30 -5.06
C MET A 162 -3.47 -8.94 -6.18
N ALA A 163 -3.30 -10.26 -6.17
CA ALA A 163 -2.61 -10.99 -7.22
C ALA A 163 -3.33 -10.88 -8.58
N LEU A 164 -4.66 -10.91 -8.56
CA LEU A 164 -5.48 -10.70 -9.77
C LEU A 164 -5.27 -9.29 -10.31
N VAL A 165 -5.44 -8.25 -9.48
CA VAL A 165 -5.24 -6.86 -9.90
C VAL A 165 -3.82 -6.63 -10.42
N GLY A 166 -2.82 -7.27 -9.81
CA GLY A 166 -1.42 -7.28 -10.25
C GLY A 166 -1.17 -7.76 -11.68
N ASN A 167 -2.09 -8.50 -12.30
CA ASN A 167 -1.94 -8.93 -13.70
C ASN A 167 -2.13 -7.80 -14.72
N TRP A 168 -2.69 -6.67 -14.29
CA TRP A 168 -2.94 -5.48 -15.13
C TRP A 168 -2.19 -4.24 -14.65
N LEU A 169 -1.29 -4.41 -13.67
CA LEU A 169 -0.41 -3.37 -13.13
C LEU A 169 1.00 -3.48 -13.73
#